data_AF-A0A9D5N6K9-F1
#
_entry.id   AF-A0A9D5N6K9-F1
#
_cell.length_a   1.000
_cell.length_b   1.000
_cell.length_c   1.000
_cell.angle_alpha   90.00
_cell.angle_beta   90.00
_cell.angle_gamma   90.00
#
_symmetry.space_group_name_H-M   'P 1'
#
loop_
_entity.id
_entity.type
_entity.pdbx_description
1 polymer ?
#
loop_
_entity_poly.entity_id
_entity_poly.type
_entity_poly.pdbx_seq_one_letter_code
_entity_poly.pdbx_strand_id
1 'polypeptide(L)' 'MLDFFCMKCGVRLHTDEIALYRKLINRGARKYSCLNCQAEYLNVSREDLEKLIEYYHRTGVCSLFAKWDDETRQ' A
#
# COMPACT_ATOMS: atom_id res chain seq x y z
N MET A 1 -8.55 8.55 -14.45
CA MET A 1 -7.92 8.15 -13.17
C MET A 1 -9.03 7.53 -12.34
N LEU A 2 -8.92 6.26 -11.95
CA LEU A 2 -9.95 5.59 -11.14
C LEU A 2 -9.73 5.96 -9.68
N ASP A 3 -10.74 6.54 -9.05
CA ASP A 3 -10.73 6.81 -7.62
C ASP A 3 -11.12 5.55 -6.85
N PHE A 4 -10.20 5.07 -6.03
CA PHE A 4 -10.47 3.99 -5.09
C PHE A 4 -10.68 4.58 -3.70
N PHE A 5 -11.62 4.00 -2.96
CA PHE A 5 -11.94 4.40 -1.59
C PHE A 5 -11.81 3.22 -0.65
N CYS A 6 -11.39 3.49 0.58
CA CYS A 6 -11.28 2.49 1.64
C CYS A 6 -12.66 1.89 1.92
N MET A 7 -12.77 0.57 1.83
CA MET A 7 -14.03 -0.13 2.10
C MET A 7 -14.52 -0.03 3.55
N LYS A 8 -13.65 0.40 4.47
CA LYS A 8 -13.93 0.53 5.91
C LYS A 8 -14.30 1.96 6.31
N CYS A 9 -13.46 2.93 5.96
CA CYS A 9 -13.63 4.33 6.42
C CYS A 9 -13.97 5.32 5.29
N GLY A 10 -13.99 4.90 4.03
CA GLY A 10 -14.35 5.76 2.91
C GLY A 10 -13.29 6.78 2.48
N VAL A 11 -12.09 6.80 3.09
CA VAL A 11 -11.00 7.68 2.65
C VAL A 11 -10.53 7.30 1.24
N ARG A 12 -10.10 8.28 0.45
CA ARG A 12 -9.48 8.05 -0.86
C ARG A 12 -8.17 7.26 -0.68
N LEU A 13 -7.93 6.31 -1.57
CA LEU A 13 -6.76 5.45 -1.55
C LEU A 13 -5.73 5.85 -2.60
N HIS A 14 -4.48 5.72 -2.21
CA HIS A 14 -3.33 5.79 -3.12
C HIS A 14 -2.96 4.40 -3.64
N THR A 15 -2.19 4.38 -4.74
CA THR A 15 -1.74 3.13 -5.41
C THR A 15 -1.00 2.20 -4.44
N ASP A 16 -0.17 2.75 -3.55
CA ASP A 16 0.64 1.97 -2.63
C ASP A 16 -0.22 1.26 -1.56
N GLU A 17 -1.29 1.90 -1.10
CA GLU A 17 -2.22 1.29 -0.14
C GLU A 17 -2.93 0.08 -0.77
N ILE A 18 -3.29 0.19 -2.05
CA ILE A 18 -3.91 -0.87 -2.83
C ILE A 18 -2.90 -2.01 -3.07
N ALA A 19 -1.68 -1.68 -3.49
CA ALA A 19 -0.60 -2.65 -3.71
C ALA A 19 -0.28 -3.41 -2.42
N LEU A 20 -0.20 -2.70 -1.29
CA LEU A 20 0.07 -3.28 0.02
C LEU A 20 -1.06 -4.19 0.48
N TYR A 21 -2.33 -3.77 0.33
CA TYR A 21 -3.47 -4.61 0.64
C TYR A 21 -3.44 -5.92 -0.15
N ARG A 22 -3.11 -5.84 -1.45
CA ARG A 22 -2.97 -7.01 -2.31
C ARG A 22 -1.80 -7.90 -1.90
N LYS A 23 -0.72 -7.31 -1.40
CA LYS A 23 0.47 -8.03 -0.97
C LYS A 23 0.26 -8.76 0.36
N LEU A 24 -0.36 -8.09 1.34
CA LEU A 24 -0.47 -8.58 2.72
C LEU A 24 -1.76 -9.34 3.00
N ILE A 25 -2.88 -8.93 2.41
CA ILE A 25 -4.21 -9.44 2.78
C ILE A 25 -4.74 -10.37 1.69
N ASN A 26 -4.90 -9.87 0.46
CA ASN A 26 -5.43 -10.69 -0.64
C ASN A 26 -5.04 -10.15 -2.03
N ARG A 27 -4.20 -10.90 -2.74
CA ARG A 27 -3.68 -10.54 -4.08
C ARG A 27 -4.75 -10.34 -5.14
N GLY A 28 -5.88 -11.04 -5.02
CA GLY A 28 -7.03 -11.00 -5.94
C GLY A 28 -8.15 -10.04 -5.50
N ALA A 29 -7.93 -9.24 -4.46
CA ALA A 29 -8.95 -8.31 -3.96
C ALA A 29 -9.38 -7.29 -5.03
N ARG A 30 -10.68 -6.96 -5.03
CA ARG A 30 -11.29 -5.89 -5.84
C ARG A 30 -11.75 -4.69 -5.00
N LYS A 31 -11.69 -4.82 -3.68
CA LYS A 31 -11.94 -3.77 -2.68
C LYS A 31 -10.73 -3.72 -1.76
N TYR A 32 -10.38 -2.53 -1.30
CA TYR A 32 -9.14 -2.29 -0.57
C TYR A 32 -9.42 -1.44 0.66
N SER A 33 -8.47 -1.41 1.60
CA SER A 33 -8.52 -0.55 2.77
C SER A 33 -7.29 0.34 2.85
N CYS A 34 -7.40 1.48 3.51
CA CYS A 34 -6.28 2.40 3.72
C CYS A 34 -5.27 1.82 4.72
N LEU A 35 -4.09 2.42 4.83
CA LEU A 35 -3.04 1.96 5.75
C LEU A 35 -3.52 1.89 7.20
N ASN A 36 -4.27 2.88 7.68
CA ASN A 36 -4.78 2.87 9.06
C ASN A 36 -5.67 1.64 9.32
N CYS A 37 -6.58 1.33 8.40
CA CYS A 37 -7.46 0.17 8.53
C CYS A 37 -6.70 -1.16 8.34
N GLN A 38 -5.65 -1.17 7.50
CA GLN A 38 -4.76 -2.34 7.37
C GLN A 38 -3.97 -2.57 8.65
N ALA A 39 -3.45 -1.51 9.27
CA ALA A 39 -2.69 -1.54 10.51
C ALA A 39 -3.55 -2.06 11.66
N GLU A 40 -4.78 -1.55 11.80
CA GLU A 40 -5.76 -2.06 12.78
C GLU A 40 -6.09 -3.54 12.56
N TYR A 41 -6.30 -3.96 11.30
CA TYR A 41 -6.62 -5.34 10.96
C TYR A 41 -5.48 -6.31 11.25
N LEU A 42 -4.24 -5.90 10.97
CA LEU A 42 -3.02 -6.70 11.17
C LEU A 42 -2.43 -6.55 12.58
N ASN A 43 -3.01 -5.67 13.42
CA ASN A 43 -2.51 -5.31 14.74
C ASN A 43 -1.03 -4.86 14.72
N VAL A 44 -0.70 -3.99 13.76
CA VAL A 44 0.63 -3.38 13.59
C VAL A 44 0.52 -1.85 13.59
N SER A 45 1.64 -1.15 13.69
CA SER A 45 1.65 0.30 13.54
C SER A 45 1.49 0.70 12.07
N ARG A 46 1.02 1.93 11.84
CA ARG A 46 1.02 2.51 10.49
C ARG A 46 2.45 2.66 9.97
N GLU A 47 3.40 3.06 10.82
CA GLU A 47 4.79 3.26 10.39
C GLU A 47 5.43 1.97 9.89
N ASP A 48 5.07 0.81 10.43
CA ASP A 48 5.61 -0.47 9.97
C ASP A 48 5.14 -0.81 8.55
N LEU A 49 3.90 -0.47 8.21
CA LEU A 49 3.37 -0.61 6.86
C LEU A 49 4.05 0.36 5.88
N GLU A 50 4.28 1.60 6.31
CA GLU A 50 4.99 2.61 5.51
C GLU A 50 6.45 2.19 5.23
N LYS A 51 7.15 1.65 6.23
CA LYS A 51 8.48 1.06 6.04
C LYS A 51 8.47 -0.11 5.06
N LEU A 52 7.41 -0.92 5.06
CA LEU A 52 7.28 -2.04 4.13
C LEU A 52 7.09 -1.55 2.68
N ILE A 53 6.27 -0.50 2.50
CA ILE A 53 6.10 0.18 1.21
C ILE A 53 7.46 0.72 0.73
N GLU A 54 8.16 1.47 1.59
CA GLU A 54 9.49 2.01 1.30
C GLU A 54 10.47 0.90 0.89
N TYR A 55 10.50 -0.21 1.65
CA TYR A 55 11.33 -1.36 1.36
C TYR A 55 11.05 -1.94 -0.04
N TYR A 56 9.78 -2.09 -0.42
CA TYR A 56 9.43 -2.63 -1.75
C TYR A 56 9.81 -1.69 -2.88
N HIS A 57 9.61 -0.38 -2.72
CA HIS A 57 10.06 0.60 -3.71
C HIS A 57 11.58 0.65 -3.83
N ARG A 58 12.32 0.64 -2.71
CA ARG A 58 13.78 0.74 -2.73
C ARG A 58 14.45 -0.50 -3.32
N THR A 59 13.95 -1.68 -2.97
CA THR A 59 14.56 -2.94 -3.40
C THR A 59 14.08 -3.39 -4.78
N GLY A 60 12.87 -2.99 -5.19
CA GLY A 60 12.27 -3.40 -6.46
C GLY A 60 11.90 -4.90 -6.53
N VAL A 61 11.90 -5.62 -5.40
CA VAL A 61 11.63 -7.07 -5.35
C VAL A 61 10.16 -7.45 -5.55
N CYS A 62 9.27 -6.47 -5.54
CA CYS A 62 7.83 -6.69 -5.63
C CYS A 62 7.27 -5.96 -6.86
N SER A 63 6.80 -6.71 -7.86
CA SER A 63 6.23 -6.14 -9.09
C SER A 63 4.96 -5.30 -8.90
N LEU A 64 4.38 -5.29 -7.70
CA LEU A 64 3.27 -4.40 -7.34
C LEU A 64 3.74 -2.98 -7.04
N PHE A 65 5.03 -2.77 -6.78
CA PHE A 65 5.62 -1.49 -6.43
C PHE A 65 6.68 -1.13 -7.48
N ALA A 66 6.58 0.07 -8.06
CA ALA A 66 7.61 0.57 -8.95
C ALA A 66 8.90 0.81 -8.17
N LYS A 67 10.06 0.45 -8.71
CA LYS A 67 11.31 0.76 -8.03
C LYS A 67 11.52 2.28 -7.99
N TRP A 68 11.91 2.84 -6.85
CA TRP A 68 12.40 4.21 -6.81
C TRP A 68 13.83 4.22 -7.33
N ASP A 69 14.05 4.86 -8.47
CA ASP A 69 15.39 5.16 -8.95
C ASP A 69 15.86 6.47 -8.31
N ASP A 70 17.16 6.53 -7.94
CA ASP A 70 17.77 7.66 -7.19
C ASP A 70 17.60 9.02 -7.89
N GLU A 71 17.29 9.03 -9.19
CA GLU A 71 17.04 10.23 -10.00
C GLU A 71 15.64 10.85 -9.80
N THR A 72 14.71 10.16 -9.14
CA THR A 72 13.31 10.60 -8.98
C THR A 72 13.00 11.26 -7.63
N ARG A 73 14.03 11.66 -6.87
CA ARG A 73 13.85 12.62 -5.77
C ARG A 73 13.63 14.02 -6.35
N GLN A 74 12.42 14.31 -6.79
CA GLN A 74 11.98 15.67 -7.08
C GLN A 74 10.76 16.03 -6.24
#